data_AF-A0A846MDM7-F1
#
_entry.id   AF-A0A846MDM7-F1
#
_cell.length_a   1.000
_cell.length_b   1.000
_cell.length_c   1.000
_cell.angle_alpha   90.00
_cell.angle_beta   90.00
_cell.angle_gamma   90.00
#
_symmetry.space_group_name_H-M   'P 1'
#
loop_
_entity.id
_entity.type
_entity.pdbx_description
1 polymer ?
#
loop_
_entity_poly.entity_id
_entity_poly.type
_entity_poly.pdbx_seq_one_letter_code
_entity_poly.pdbx_strand_id
1 'polypeptide(L)'
;MKPHVSLEKTIQGANQQKRETKKSAAGDAAALARYEQRKQARLFMRERRKKYYRIFGYAALAIAAMWLVGALLWKGYNALKNAASREIAVMHLEDALKDKDVAALQTYLRVSDETIPINEKTLAPLFSYLDAHPKAYKTLERDFDRQRNMKHVYIKGLTSKPPIFTIKVFGDRYVFEPTLYSMNIHLNEPDDEIMINGEKVKGEPTKDPFVKKVGPYLPGAYTVTVVEADGEKRKKETKQVRLFGGARVYEVDLAKE
;
A
#
# COMPACT_ATOMS: atom_id res chain seq x y z
N MET A 1 -95.73 -21.19 -91.40
CA MET A 1 -94.37 -21.49 -91.90
C MET A 1 -93.38 -21.07 -90.81
N LYS A 2 -92.42 -21.96 -90.46
CA LYS A 2 -91.38 -21.75 -89.42
C LYS A 2 -90.39 -20.63 -89.84
N PRO A 3 -89.53 -20.10 -88.94
CA PRO A 3 -88.30 -20.83 -88.58
C PRO A 3 -87.92 -20.84 -87.08
N HIS A 4 -87.10 -21.85 -86.75
CA HIS A 4 -86.25 -21.99 -85.56
C HIS A 4 -85.26 -20.82 -85.40
N VAL A 5 -84.76 -20.55 -84.18
CA VAL A 5 -83.32 -20.35 -83.82
C VAL A 5 -83.11 -20.43 -82.27
N SER A 6 -82.22 -21.35 -81.90
CA SER A 6 -81.23 -21.45 -80.79
C SER A 6 -81.53 -21.26 -79.28
N LEU A 7 -81.27 -22.37 -78.57
CA LEU A 7 -80.75 -22.47 -77.20
C LEU A 7 -79.30 -21.92 -77.07
N GLU A 8 -78.87 -21.70 -75.82
CA GLU A 8 -77.50 -21.51 -75.30
C GLU A 8 -76.92 -20.08 -75.22
N LYS A 9 -76.96 -19.54 -73.98
CA LYS A 9 -75.93 -18.73 -73.27
C LYS A 9 -76.57 -17.61 -72.44
N THR A 10 -77.22 -17.93 -71.31
CA THR A 10 -77.44 -16.88 -70.29
C THR A 10 -77.71 -17.38 -68.87
N ILE A 11 -77.17 -18.52 -68.43
CA ILE A 11 -77.30 -18.91 -67.00
C ILE A 11 -76.01 -19.58 -66.49
N GLN A 12 -74.87 -18.91 -66.63
CA GLN A 12 -73.63 -19.34 -65.95
C GLN A 12 -72.86 -18.20 -65.25
N GLY A 13 -73.19 -16.93 -65.49
CA GLY A 13 -72.51 -15.79 -64.83
C GLY A 13 -73.01 -15.45 -63.41
N ALA A 14 -74.30 -15.63 -63.12
CA ALA A 14 -74.89 -15.13 -61.86
C ALA A 14 -74.58 -15.99 -60.62
N ASN A 15 -74.31 -17.29 -60.81
CA ASN A 15 -74.06 -18.22 -59.69
C ASN A 15 -72.58 -18.31 -59.28
N GLN A 16 -71.64 -17.86 -60.14
CA GLN A 16 -70.23 -17.72 -59.77
C GLN A 16 -70.00 -16.45 -58.93
N GLN A 17 -70.56 -15.30 -59.32
CA GLN A 17 -70.43 -14.05 -58.55
C GLN A 17 -71.03 -14.14 -57.13
N LYS A 18 -72.14 -14.88 -56.94
CA LYS A 18 -72.78 -15.05 -55.62
C LYS A 18 -72.06 -16.05 -54.70
N ARG A 19 -71.30 -17.01 -55.27
CA ARG A 19 -70.42 -17.93 -54.52
C ARG A 19 -69.05 -17.30 -54.22
N GLU A 20 -68.56 -16.43 -55.09
CA GLU A 20 -67.31 -15.67 -54.88
C GLU A 20 -67.47 -14.57 -53.82
N THR A 21 -68.57 -13.80 -53.85
CA THR A 21 -68.84 -12.77 -52.83
C THR A 21 -69.11 -13.33 -51.42
N LYS A 22 -69.70 -14.53 -51.31
CA LYS A 22 -69.93 -15.18 -50.01
C LYS A 22 -68.66 -15.86 -49.47
N LYS A 23 -67.77 -16.34 -50.33
CA LYS A 23 -66.42 -16.82 -49.95
C LYS A 23 -65.46 -15.69 -49.64
N SER A 24 -65.55 -14.54 -50.31
CA SER A 24 -64.74 -13.35 -50.02
C SER A 24 -65.15 -12.73 -48.68
N ALA A 25 -66.45 -12.54 -48.42
CA ALA A 25 -66.92 -11.98 -47.14
C ALA A 25 -66.61 -12.90 -45.93
N ALA A 26 -66.72 -14.23 -46.09
CA ALA A 26 -66.32 -15.18 -45.05
C ALA A 26 -64.79 -15.27 -44.89
N GLY A 27 -64.03 -15.13 -45.99
CA GLY A 27 -62.58 -15.06 -45.99
C GLY A 27 -62.04 -13.79 -45.33
N ASP A 28 -62.68 -12.65 -45.57
CA ASP A 28 -62.34 -11.34 -45.02
C ASP A 28 -62.67 -11.28 -43.52
N ALA A 29 -63.82 -11.81 -43.11
CA ALA A 29 -64.16 -11.93 -41.68
C ALA A 29 -63.19 -12.85 -40.93
N ALA A 30 -62.81 -13.99 -41.53
CA ALA A 30 -61.80 -14.88 -40.94
C ALA A 30 -60.39 -14.26 -40.94
N ALA A 31 -60.04 -13.46 -41.95
CA ALA A 31 -58.79 -12.73 -42.02
C ALA A 31 -58.71 -11.62 -40.96
N LEU A 32 -59.79 -10.88 -40.75
CA LEU A 32 -59.92 -9.87 -39.70
C LEU A 32 -59.84 -10.49 -38.31
N ALA A 33 -60.54 -11.60 -38.05
CA ALA A 33 -60.45 -12.31 -36.78
C ALA A 33 -59.03 -12.81 -36.48
N ARG A 34 -58.32 -13.32 -37.49
CA ARG A 34 -56.89 -13.70 -37.36
C ARG A 34 -55.99 -12.49 -37.15
N TYR A 35 -56.30 -11.35 -37.76
CA TYR A 35 -55.55 -10.10 -37.59
C TYR A 35 -55.74 -9.53 -36.17
N GLU A 36 -56.96 -9.54 -35.65
CA GLU A 36 -57.26 -9.12 -34.28
C GLU A 36 -56.67 -10.06 -33.24
N GLN A 37 -56.77 -11.38 -33.43
CA GLN A 37 -56.08 -12.36 -32.58
C GLN A 37 -54.57 -12.14 -32.58
N ARG A 38 -53.96 -11.87 -33.74
CA ARG A 38 -52.52 -11.55 -33.83
C ARG A 38 -52.20 -10.22 -33.16
N LYS A 39 -53.07 -9.22 -33.22
CA LYS A 39 -52.88 -7.91 -32.58
C LYS A 39 -52.99 -8.02 -31.06
N GLN A 40 -53.98 -8.76 -30.53
CA GLN A 40 -54.13 -9.05 -29.11
C GLN A 40 -52.96 -9.91 -28.59
N ALA A 41 -52.54 -10.93 -29.33
CA ALA A 41 -51.35 -11.72 -28.98
C ALA A 41 -50.07 -10.87 -28.94
N ARG A 42 -49.90 -9.91 -29.87
CA ARG A 42 -48.76 -8.98 -29.87
C ARG A 42 -48.78 -8.03 -28.67
N LEU A 43 -49.96 -7.51 -28.27
CA LEU A 43 -50.09 -6.66 -27.09
C LEU A 43 -49.81 -7.43 -25.80
N PHE A 44 -50.36 -8.64 -25.67
CA PHE A 44 -50.10 -9.54 -24.54
C PHE A 44 -48.62 -9.91 -24.43
N MET A 45 -47.95 -10.18 -25.56
CA MET A 45 -46.51 -10.43 -25.60
C MET A 45 -45.68 -9.19 -25.25
N ARG A 46 -46.14 -7.98 -25.59
CA ARG A 46 -45.47 -6.71 -25.27
C ARG A 46 -45.55 -6.40 -23.77
N GLU A 47 -46.67 -6.68 -23.13
CA GLU A 47 -46.86 -6.52 -21.68
C GLU A 47 -46.05 -7.54 -20.87
N ARG A 48 -46.02 -8.81 -21.30
CA ARG A 48 -45.16 -9.84 -20.70
C ARG A 48 -43.69 -9.46 -20.81
N ARG A 49 -43.21 -9.00 -21.97
CA ARG A 49 -41.83 -8.54 -22.15
C ARG A 49 -41.48 -7.39 -21.21
N LYS A 50 -42.36 -6.39 -21.05
CA LYS A 50 -42.12 -5.28 -20.10
C LYS A 50 -42.00 -5.75 -18.64
N LYS A 51 -42.82 -6.73 -18.22
CA LYS A 51 -42.70 -7.32 -16.88
C LYS A 51 -41.39 -8.09 -16.72
N TYR A 52 -41.00 -8.89 -17.71
CA TYR A 52 -39.70 -9.58 -17.71
C TYR A 52 -38.53 -8.59 -17.68
N TYR A 53 -38.49 -7.56 -18.54
CA TYR A 53 -37.41 -6.57 -18.51
C TYR A 53 -37.36 -5.76 -17.20
N ARG A 54 -38.50 -5.51 -16.56
CA ARG A 54 -38.53 -4.90 -15.22
C ARG A 54 -37.95 -5.85 -14.16
N ILE A 55 -38.36 -7.11 -14.14
CA ILE A 55 -37.84 -8.12 -13.20
C ILE A 55 -36.34 -8.33 -13.42
N PHE A 56 -35.89 -8.47 -14.67
CA PHE A 56 -34.47 -8.56 -15.02
C PHE A 56 -33.71 -7.29 -14.63
N GLY A 57 -34.29 -6.10 -14.82
CA GLY A 57 -33.70 -4.84 -14.39
C GLY A 57 -33.52 -4.75 -12.87
N TYR A 58 -34.52 -5.15 -12.08
CA TYR A 58 -34.41 -5.19 -10.62
C TYR A 58 -33.41 -6.26 -10.15
N ALA A 59 -33.37 -7.43 -10.79
CA ALA A 59 -32.38 -8.47 -10.48
C ALA A 59 -30.95 -8.00 -10.78
N ALA A 60 -30.73 -7.34 -11.93
CA ALA A 60 -29.43 -6.77 -12.28
C ALA A 60 -29.00 -5.68 -11.30
N LEU A 61 -29.92 -4.80 -10.88
CA LEU A 61 -29.64 -3.78 -9.85
C LEU A 61 -29.31 -4.41 -8.49
N ALA A 62 -30.02 -5.45 -8.08
CA ALA A 62 -29.74 -6.16 -6.83
C ALA A 62 -28.36 -6.83 -6.85
N ILE A 63 -27.98 -7.46 -7.97
CA ILE A 63 -26.64 -8.04 -8.15
C ILE A 63 -25.57 -6.96 -8.12
N ALA A 64 -25.77 -5.83 -8.80
CA ALA A 64 -24.82 -4.72 -8.80
C ALA A 64 -24.65 -4.11 -7.40
N ALA A 65 -25.74 -3.97 -6.64
CA ALA A 65 -25.71 -3.50 -5.26
C ALA A 65 -24.95 -4.50 -4.36
N MET A 66 -25.21 -5.80 -4.51
CA MET A 66 -24.50 -6.84 -3.76
C MET A 66 -23.00 -6.87 -4.08
N TRP A 67 -22.63 -6.67 -5.34
CA TRP A 67 -21.22 -6.54 -5.76
C TRP A 67 -20.54 -5.31 -5.14
N LEU A 68 -21.22 -4.16 -5.14
CA LEU A 68 -20.72 -2.94 -4.52
C LEU A 68 -20.50 -3.10 -3.01
N VAL A 69 -21.49 -3.68 -2.31
CA VAL A 69 -21.39 -3.97 -0.87
C VAL A 69 -20.25 -4.97 -0.61
N GLY A 70 -20.16 -6.04 -1.40
CA GLY A 70 -19.09 -7.03 -1.30
C GLY A 70 -17.70 -6.41 -1.50
N ALA A 71 -17.53 -5.54 -2.51
CA ALA A 71 -16.27 -4.84 -2.75
C ALA A 71 -15.89 -3.87 -1.62
N LEU A 72 -16.86 -3.19 -1.02
CA LEU A 72 -16.64 -2.32 0.14
C LEU A 72 -16.23 -3.12 1.38
N LEU A 73 -16.92 -4.22 1.66
CA LEU A 73 -16.58 -5.12 2.76
C LEU A 73 -15.19 -5.74 2.58
N TRP A 74 -14.83 -6.16 1.36
CA TRP A 74 -13.52 -6.72 1.06
C TRP A 74 -12.39 -5.69 1.24
N LYS A 75 -12.59 -4.46 0.75
CA LYS A 75 -11.65 -3.35 0.96
C LYS A 75 -11.51 -3.01 2.45
N GLY A 76 -12.62 -2.95 3.18
CA GLY A 76 -12.63 -2.68 4.62
C GLY A 76 -11.92 -3.77 5.42
N TYR A 77 -12.19 -5.05 5.13
CA TYR A 77 -11.55 -6.18 5.79
C TYR A 77 -10.04 -6.21 5.57
N ASN A 78 -9.59 -6.05 4.32
CA ASN A 78 -8.14 -6.03 4.02
C ASN A 78 -7.44 -4.81 4.62
N ALA A 79 -8.09 -3.64 4.61
CA ALA A 79 -7.55 -2.44 5.26
C ALA A 79 -7.41 -2.64 6.77
N LEU A 80 -8.42 -3.22 7.42
CA LEU A 80 -8.42 -3.49 8.86
C LEU A 80 -7.37 -4.53 9.23
N LYS A 81 -7.30 -5.65 8.50
CA LYS A 81 -6.29 -6.70 8.73
C LYS A 81 -4.88 -6.17 8.61
N ASN A 82 -4.60 -5.36 7.59
CA ASN A 82 -3.28 -4.78 7.34
C ASN A 82 -2.90 -3.71 8.37
N ALA A 83 -3.87 -2.93 8.85
CA ALA A 83 -3.65 -1.94 9.90
C ALA A 83 -3.35 -2.64 11.24
N ALA A 84 -4.16 -3.64 11.61
CA ALA A 84 -3.97 -4.41 12.84
C ALA A 84 -2.62 -5.14 12.86
N SER A 85 -2.22 -5.79 11.75
CA SER A 85 -0.93 -6.50 11.69
C SER A 85 0.27 -5.56 11.78
N ARG A 86 0.15 -4.32 11.28
CA ARG A 86 1.17 -3.28 11.46
C ARG A 86 1.27 -2.83 12.91
N GLU A 87 0.14 -2.54 13.56
CA GLU A 87 0.09 -2.12 14.97
C GLU A 87 0.68 -3.19 15.88
N ILE A 88 0.37 -4.47 15.64
CA ILE A 88 0.97 -5.61 16.34
C ILE A 88 2.49 -5.66 16.16
N ALA A 89 2.99 -5.45 14.93
CA ALA A 89 4.43 -5.45 14.68
C ALA A 89 5.15 -4.30 15.40
N VAL A 90 4.54 -3.11 15.49
CA VAL A 90 5.09 -1.96 16.23
C VAL A 90 5.15 -2.28 17.72
N MET A 91 4.07 -2.81 18.28
CA MET A 91 4.01 -3.24 19.69
C MET A 91 5.11 -4.25 20.01
N HIS A 92 5.27 -5.30 19.19
CA HIS A 92 6.32 -6.30 19.42
C HIS A 92 7.74 -5.73 19.31
N LEU A 93 7.99 -4.79 18.39
CA LEU A 93 9.27 -4.10 18.33
C LEU A 93 9.52 -3.31 19.62
N GLU A 94 8.53 -2.53 20.08
CA GLU A 94 8.68 -1.72 21.30
C GLU A 94 8.92 -2.59 22.54
N ASP A 95 8.21 -3.69 22.67
CA ASP A 95 8.40 -4.62 23.78
C ASP A 95 9.79 -5.26 23.73
N ALA A 96 10.23 -5.70 22.54
CA ALA A 96 11.58 -6.23 22.36
C ALA A 96 12.68 -5.19 22.66
N LEU A 97 12.44 -3.90 22.38
CA LEU A 97 13.36 -2.82 22.75
C LEU A 97 13.39 -2.58 24.28
N LYS A 98 12.23 -2.63 24.95
CA LYS A 98 12.12 -2.47 26.41
C LYS A 98 12.77 -3.62 27.17
N ASP A 99 12.51 -4.85 26.71
CA ASP A 99 13.02 -6.08 27.31
C ASP A 99 14.45 -6.39 26.88
N LYS A 100 15.00 -5.61 25.94
CA LYS A 100 16.32 -5.82 25.31
C LYS A 100 16.46 -7.21 24.71
N ASP A 101 15.36 -7.75 24.19
CA ASP A 101 15.30 -9.07 23.56
C ASP A 101 15.92 -9.01 22.15
N VAL A 102 17.20 -9.31 22.07
CA VAL A 102 17.97 -9.31 20.82
C VAL A 102 17.43 -10.34 19.82
N ALA A 103 16.94 -11.49 20.28
CA ALA A 103 16.41 -12.53 19.40
C ALA A 103 15.11 -12.09 18.73
N ALA A 104 14.21 -11.45 19.49
CA ALA A 104 13.02 -10.82 18.93
C ALA A 104 13.41 -9.68 17.96
N LEU A 105 14.37 -8.83 18.34
CA LEU A 105 14.83 -7.73 17.48
C LEU A 105 15.45 -8.22 16.16
N GLN A 106 16.13 -9.35 16.12
CA GLN A 106 16.61 -9.95 14.87
C GLN A 106 15.48 -10.33 13.90
N THR A 107 14.29 -10.61 14.42
CA THR A 107 13.11 -10.97 13.61
C THR A 107 12.45 -9.73 12.99
N TYR A 108 12.47 -8.61 13.72
CA TYR A 108 11.77 -7.39 13.33
C TYR A 108 12.69 -6.34 12.69
N LEU A 109 13.97 -6.28 13.07
CA LEU A 109 14.94 -5.34 12.50
C LEU A 109 15.54 -5.89 11.23
N ARG A 110 15.65 -5.03 10.22
CA ARG A 110 16.36 -5.34 8.99
C ARG A 110 17.29 -4.20 8.63
N VAL A 111 18.59 -4.47 8.63
CA VAL A 111 19.60 -3.51 8.16
C VAL A 111 19.88 -3.80 6.69
N SER A 112 19.89 -2.77 5.85
CA SER A 112 20.22 -2.92 4.42
C SER A 112 21.71 -3.16 4.18
N ASP A 113 22.57 -2.79 5.13
CA ASP A 113 24.00 -3.03 5.11
C ASP A 113 24.32 -4.34 5.84
N GLU A 114 24.70 -5.37 5.09
CA GLU A 114 25.00 -6.72 5.61
C GLU A 114 26.22 -6.75 6.54
N THR A 115 27.06 -5.70 6.52
CA THR A 115 28.23 -5.58 7.40
C THR A 115 27.87 -5.24 8.85
N ILE A 116 26.62 -4.83 9.11
CA ILE A 116 26.11 -4.51 10.45
C ILE A 116 25.17 -5.63 10.93
N PRO A 117 25.67 -6.65 11.65
CA PRO A 117 24.82 -7.68 12.23
C PRO A 117 23.95 -7.09 13.33
N ILE A 118 22.72 -7.58 13.47
CA ILE A 118 21.87 -7.29 14.64
C ILE A 118 22.25 -8.27 15.75
N ASN A 119 22.96 -7.80 16.77
CA ASN A 119 23.34 -8.59 17.95
C ASN A 119 23.49 -7.69 19.19
N GLU A 120 23.81 -8.28 20.33
CA GLU A 120 23.99 -7.56 21.60
C GLU A 120 24.99 -6.41 21.49
N LYS A 121 26.13 -6.63 20.84
CA LYS A 121 27.20 -5.64 20.72
C LYS A 121 26.77 -4.44 19.87
N THR A 122 26.12 -4.68 18.73
CA THR A 122 25.69 -3.60 17.83
C THR A 122 24.47 -2.85 18.35
N LEU A 123 23.60 -3.50 19.13
CA LEU A 123 22.42 -2.89 19.76
C LEU A 123 22.70 -2.26 21.13
N ALA A 124 23.80 -2.59 21.80
CA ALA A 124 24.16 -2.00 23.09
C ALA A 124 24.11 -0.45 23.13
N PRO A 125 24.59 0.27 22.09
CA PRO A 125 24.43 1.73 22.01
C PRO A 125 22.98 2.19 21.99
N LEU A 126 22.10 1.45 21.30
CA LEU A 126 20.66 1.76 21.23
C LEU A 126 20.03 1.60 22.61
N PHE A 127 20.26 0.48 23.28
CA PHE A 127 19.74 0.21 24.61
C PHE A 127 20.22 1.25 25.63
N SER A 128 21.52 1.56 25.62
CA SER A 128 22.11 2.59 26.50
C SER A 128 21.44 3.95 26.29
N TYR A 129 21.12 4.31 25.04
CA TYR A 129 20.41 5.54 24.74
C TYR A 129 18.97 5.52 25.27
N LEU A 130 18.22 4.44 25.04
CA LEU A 130 16.82 4.30 25.45
C LEU A 130 16.67 4.29 26.97
N ASP A 131 17.58 3.63 27.69
CA ASP A 131 17.63 3.63 29.17
C ASP A 131 17.82 5.06 29.71
N ALA A 132 18.76 5.81 29.13
CA ALA A 132 19.04 7.19 29.53
C ALA A 132 17.96 8.19 29.10
N HIS A 133 17.13 7.83 28.11
CA HIS A 133 16.11 8.71 27.54
C HIS A 133 14.76 8.00 27.42
N PRO A 134 13.99 7.83 28.52
CA PRO A 134 12.67 7.17 28.46
C PRO A 134 11.68 7.86 27.50
N LYS A 135 11.86 9.17 27.26
CA LYS A 135 11.07 9.93 26.28
C LYS A 135 11.34 9.52 24.82
N ALA A 136 12.42 8.77 24.55
CA ALA A 136 12.75 8.27 23.22
C ALA A 136 11.65 7.33 22.68
N TYR A 137 11.02 6.52 23.54
CA TYR A 137 9.88 5.68 23.13
C TYR A 137 8.72 6.51 22.55
N LYS A 138 8.40 7.67 23.15
CA LYS A 138 7.39 8.59 22.61
C LYS A 138 7.79 9.19 21.25
N THR A 139 9.09 9.32 20.99
CA THR A 139 9.60 9.75 19.69
C THR A 139 9.44 8.65 18.65
N LEU A 140 9.69 7.38 19.02
CA LEU A 140 9.46 6.22 18.17
C LEU A 140 7.98 6.07 17.79
N GLU A 141 7.09 6.12 18.79
CA GLU A 141 5.64 6.08 18.60
C GLU A 141 5.18 7.16 17.60
N ARG A 142 5.63 8.41 17.80
CA ARG A 142 5.33 9.51 16.89
C ARG A 142 5.87 9.29 15.48
N ASP A 143 7.05 8.69 15.34
CA ASP A 143 7.62 8.35 14.04
C ASP A 143 6.81 7.26 13.33
N PHE A 144 6.28 6.28 14.07
CA PHE A 144 5.41 5.24 13.53
C PHE A 144 4.04 5.78 13.11
N ASP A 145 3.45 6.64 13.93
CA ASP A 145 2.20 7.36 13.62
C ASP A 145 2.34 8.25 12.39
N ARG A 146 3.45 8.99 12.29
CA ARG A 146 3.73 9.82 11.12
C ARG A 146 3.80 8.96 9.86
N GLN A 147 4.48 7.82 9.92
CA GLN A 147 4.55 6.87 8.81
C GLN A 147 3.20 6.19 8.51
N ARG A 148 2.22 6.21 9.41
CA ARG A 148 0.86 5.71 9.14
C ARG A 148 0.09 6.72 8.27
N ASN A 149 0.25 8.00 8.58
CA ASN A 149 -0.52 9.08 7.98
C ASN A 149 0.10 9.61 6.68
N MET A 150 1.37 9.32 6.41
CA MET A 150 2.03 9.73 5.17
C MET A 150 1.62 8.83 3.99
N LYS A 151 0.88 9.39 3.02
CA LYS A 151 0.60 8.76 1.72
C LYS A 151 1.84 8.57 0.84
N HIS A 152 2.92 9.27 1.14
CA HIS A 152 4.18 9.22 0.39
C HIS A 152 5.27 8.60 1.26
N VAL A 153 5.98 7.63 0.70
CA VAL A 153 7.16 6.98 1.29
C VAL A 153 8.21 8.05 1.61
N TYR A 154 8.97 7.88 2.69
CA TYR A 154 10.17 8.67 2.94
C TYR A 154 11.04 8.71 1.67
N ILE A 155 11.21 9.89 1.07
CA ILE A 155 12.10 10.09 -0.07
C ILE A 155 13.42 10.64 0.46
N LYS A 156 14.48 9.81 0.32
CA LYS A 156 15.86 10.17 0.64
C LYS A 156 16.22 11.47 -0.11
N GLY A 157 16.58 12.53 0.63
CA GLY A 157 17.00 13.82 0.06
C GLY A 157 15.92 14.91 -0.02
N LEU A 158 14.63 14.58 0.17
CA LEU A 158 13.54 15.59 0.26
C LEU A 158 12.98 15.77 1.67
N THR A 159 13.09 14.74 2.52
CA THR A 159 12.61 14.80 3.90
C THR A 159 13.75 15.24 4.80
N SER A 160 13.56 16.37 5.50
CA SER A 160 14.59 17.00 6.33
C SER A 160 14.99 16.17 7.56
N LYS A 161 14.13 15.25 8.01
CA LYS A 161 14.37 14.38 9.18
C LYS A 161 13.86 12.96 8.89
N PRO A 162 14.73 11.97 8.61
CA PRO A 162 14.33 10.57 8.48
C PRO A 162 13.73 10.05 9.79
N PRO A 163 12.77 9.12 9.73
CA PRO A 163 12.32 8.40 10.93
C PRO A 163 13.47 7.55 11.49
N ILE A 164 13.46 7.30 12.80
CA ILE A 164 14.51 6.47 13.44
C ILE A 164 14.45 5.03 12.93
N PHE A 165 13.24 4.49 12.78
CA PHE A 165 12.98 3.21 12.10
C PHE A 165 11.96 3.43 10.98
N THR A 166 12.27 2.94 9.79
CA THR A 166 11.33 2.94 8.66
C THR A 166 10.58 1.61 8.63
N ILE A 167 9.24 1.67 8.61
CA ILE A 167 8.40 0.49 8.49
C ILE A 167 8.39 0.04 7.03
N LYS A 168 8.76 -1.23 6.79
CA LYS A 168 8.74 -1.87 5.47
C LYS A 168 7.96 -3.18 5.53
N VAL A 169 7.39 -3.58 4.40
CA VAL A 169 6.84 -4.93 4.21
C VAL A 169 7.92 -5.79 3.58
N PHE A 170 8.24 -6.92 4.19
CA PHE A 170 9.15 -7.92 3.63
C PHE A 170 8.49 -9.29 3.68
N GLY A 171 8.17 -9.85 2.51
CA GLY A 171 7.30 -11.02 2.42
C GLY A 171 5.89 -10.67 2.89
N ASP A 172 5.40 -11.39 3.89
CA ASP A 172 4.07 -11.25 4.50
C ASP A 172 4.07 -10.53 5.86
N ARG A 173 5.23 -10.00 6.28
CA ARG A 173 5.40 -9.35 7.59
C ARG A 173 5.96 -7.94 7.48
N TYR A 174 5.66 -7.14 8.51
CA TYR A 174 6.28 -5.84 8.71
C TYR A 174 7.64 -5.99 9.40
N VAL A 175 8.62 -5.28 8.86
CA VAL A 175 9.99 -5.18 9.41
C VAL A 175 10.36 -3.69 9.54
N PHE A 176 11.37 -3.43 10.35
CA PHE A 176 11.79 -2.09 10.73
C PHE A 176 13.25 -1.89 10.33
N GLU A 177 13.47 -0.94 9.44
CA GLU A 177 14.81 -0.58 9.00
C GLU A 177 15.33 0.60 9.83
N PRO A 178 16.41 0.42 10.64
CA PRO A 178 17.00 1.52 11.37
C PRO A 178 17.66 2.52 10.43
N THR A 179 17.53 3.81 10.74
CA THR A 179 18.33 4.85 10.10
C THR A 179 19.78 4.69 10.52
N LEU A 180 20.66 4.58 9.52
CA LEU A 180 22.10 4.52 9.72
C LEU A 180 22.71 5.92 9.73
N TYR A 181 23.60 6.15 10.69
CA TYR A 181 24.29 7.40 10.96
C TYR A 181 25.79 7.30 10.68
N SER A 182 26.42 8.42 10.40
CA SER A 182 27.88 8.56 10.35
C SER A 182 28.34 9.77 11.15
N MET A 183 29.57 9.74 11.64
CA MET A 183 30.19 10.89 12.31
C MET A 183 31.36 11.40 11.47
N ASN A 184 31.50 12.71 11.38
CA ASN A 184 32.69 13.39 10.88
C ASN A 184 33.45 13.89 12.10
N ILE A 185 34.57 13.25 12.41
CA ILE A 185 35.39 13.57 13.58
C ILE A 185 36.51 14.48 13.12
N HIS A 186 36.58 15.68 13.69
CA HIS A 186 37.65 16.64 13.45
C HIS A 186 38.83 16.29 14.35
N LEU A 187 40.00 16.17 13.74
CA LEU A 187 41.25 15.84 14.39
C LEU A 187 42.18 17.05 14.39
N ASN A 188 43.07 17.09 15.38
CA ASN A 188 44.09 18.11 15.47
C ASN A 188 45.29 17.71 14.60
N GLU A 189 45.68 16.43 14.64
CA GLU A 189 46.79 15.88 13.87
C GLU A 189 46.32 14.68 13.01
N PRO A 190 46.98 14.39 11.87
CA PRO A 190 46.57 13.31 10.97
C PRO A 190 46.74 11.91 11.58
N ASP A 191 47.64 11.78 12.57
CA ASP A 191 48.00 10.51 13.20
C ASP A 191 47.19 10.20 14.47
N ASP A 192 46.26 11.07 14.85
CA ASP A 192 45.43 10.90 16.04
C ASP A 192 44.60 9.61 15.99
N GLU A 193 44.64 8.82 17.06
CA GLU A 193 43.89 7.56 17.11
C GLU A 193 42.45 7.79 17.57
N ILE A 194 41.49 7.40 16.71
CA ILE A 194 40.07 7.44 17.05
C ILE A 194 39.61 6.08 17.59
N MET A 195 38.90 6.10 18.72
CA MET A 195 38.20 4.96 19.28
C MET A 195 36.71 5.27 19.40
N ILE A 196 35.86 4.33 19.00
CA ILE A 196 34.40 4.40 19.15
C ILE A 196 33.97 3.26 20.06
N ASN A 197 33.37 3.61 21.20
CA ASN A 197 33.03 2.64 22.26
C ASN A 197 34.23 1.76 22.67
N GLY A 198 35.44 2.34 22.66
CA GLY A 198 36.67 1.63 22.98
C GLY A 198 37.29 0.84 21.83
N GLU A 199 36.71 0.84 20.63
CA GLU A 199 37.25 0.13 19.46
C GLU A 199 37.97 1.08 18.49
N LYS A 200 39.21 0.77 18.14
CA LYS A 200 40.02 1.59 17.23
C LYS A 200 39.40 1.60 15.83
N VAL A 201 39.19 2.79 15.28
CA VAL A 201 38.61 2.97 13.94
C VAL A 201 39.69 3.03 12.87
N LYS A 202 39.54 2.22 11.83
CA LYS A 202 40.44 2.17 10.67
C LYS A 202 40.19 3.32 9.69
N GLY A 203 41.14 3.53 8.78
CA GLY A 203 41.08 4.56 7.73
C GLY A 203 41.89 5.81 8.07
N GLU A 204 42.12 6.64 7.05
CA GLU A 204 42.91 7.86 7.13
C GLU A 204 41.99 9.09 7.10
N PRO A 205 42.35 10.20 7.79
CA PRO A 205 41.61 11.46 7.68
C PRO A 205 41.82 12.13 6.32
N THR A 206 40.97 13.10 5.99
CA THR A 206 41.19 14.03 4.87
C THR A 206 42.44 14.90 5.12
N LYS A 207 43.01 15.47 4.05
CA LYS A 207 44.05 16.50 4.18
C LYS A 207 43.39 17.86 4.41
N ASP A 208 43.75 18.51 5.52
CA ASP A 208 43.38 19.87 5.95
C ASP A 208 42.00 20.41 5.46
N PRO A 209 40.95 20.42 6.32
CA PRO A 209 40.96 19.99 7.72
C PRO A 209 41.11 18.47 7.85
N PHE A 210 41.73 18.01 8.94
CA PHE A 210 41.83 16.59 9.24
C PHE A 210 40.49 16.05 9.75
N VAL A 211 39.65 15.59 8.83
CA VAL A 211 38.33 15.04 9.14
C VAL A 211 38.30 13.56 8.80
N LYS A 212 37.92 12.73 9.77
CA LYS A 212 37.74 11.31 9.57
C LYS A 212 36.26 10.95 9.68
N LYS A 213 35.72 10.44 8.57
CA LYS A 213 34.34 9.94 8.52
C LYS A 213 34.29 8.50 9.01
N VAL A 214 33.42 8.23 9.98
CA VAL A 214 33.26 6.92 10.62
C VAL A 214 31.80 6.46 10.62
N GLY A 215 31.58 5.15 10.54
CA GLY A 215 30.27 4.51 10.41
C GLY A 215 30.16 3.65 9.15
N PRO A 216 28.97 3.13 8.81
CA PRO A 216 27.67 3.45 9.42
C PRO A 216 27.45 2.86 10.83
N TYR A 217 26.63 3.55 11.63
CA TYR A 217 26.22 3.15 12.98
C TYR A 217 24.69 3.10 13.11
N LEU A 218 24.21 2.18 13.96
CA LEU A 218 22.81 2.12 14.37
C LEU A 218 22.46 3.33 15.26
N PRO A 219 21.16 3.63 15.45
CA PRO A 219 20.77 4.65 16.41
C PRO A 219 21.23 4.29 17.82
N GLY A 220 21.74 5.25 18.59
CA GLY A 220 22.22 4.99 19.95
C GLY A 220 23.16 6.05 20.53
N ALA A 221 23.70 5.76 21.70
CA ALA A 221 24.69 6.56 22.40
C ALA A 221 26.08 5.96 22.18
N TYR A 222 26.99 6.78 21.65
CA TYR A 222 28.36 6.38 21.31
C TYR A 222 29.36 7.24 22.07
N THR A 223 30.43 6.62 22.54
CA THR A 223 31.57 7.30 23.15
C THR A 223 32.65 7.43 22.11
N VAL A 224 32.99 8.67 21.75
CA VAL A 224 34.10 8.99 20.85
C VAL A 224 35.29 9.38 21.70
N THR A 225 36.41 8.68 21.54
CA THR A 225 37.67 9.01 22.17
C THR A 225 38.72 9.28 21.11
N VAL A 226 39.39 10.43 21.19
CA VAL A 226 40.57 10.74 20.40
C VAL A 226 41.79 10.65 21.30
N VAL A 227 42.81 9.92 20.83
CA VAL A 227 44.09 9.77 21.53
C VAL A 227 45.15 10.50 20.74
N GLU A 228 45.58 11.62 21.28
CA GLU A 228 46.62 12.48 20.71
C GLU A 228 47.99 12.01 21.21
N ALA A 229 48.97 11.99 20.30
CA ALA A 229 50.36 11.78 20.67
C ALA A 229 51.01 13.13 21.04
N ASP A 230 51.33 13.32 22.33
CA ASP A 230 52.03 14.51 22.84
C ASP A 230 53.39 14.09 23.41
N GLY A 231 54.37 13.94 22.53
CA GLY A 231 55.69 13.40 22.87
C GLY A 231 55.62 11.97 23.42
N GLU A 232 56.07 11.75 24.66
CA GLU A 232 55.98 10.44 25.34
C GLU A 232 54.61 10.18 26.01
N LYS A 233 53.74 11.19 26.11
CA LYS A 233 52.43 11.07 26.76
C LYS A 233 51.32 10.96 25.72
N ARG A 234 50.29 10.19 26.07
CA ARG A 234 49.06 10.10 25.28
C ARG A 234 47.96 10.86 25.98
N LYS A 235 47.48 11.94 25.37
CA LYS A 235 46.32 12.69 25.86
C LYS A 235 45.07 12.06 25.28
N LYS A 236 44.03 11.88 26.11
CA LYS A 236 42.76 11.30 25.70
C LYS A 236 41.65 12.31 25.90
N GLU A 237 40.96 12.64 24.83
CA GLU A 237 39.73 13.44 24.86
C GLU A 237 38.54 12.54 24.58
N THR A 238 37.44 12.69 25.30
CA THR A 238 36.28 11.81 25.18
C THR A 238 34.99 12.61 25.18
N LYS A 239 34.11 12.31 24.22
CA LYS A 239 32.81 12.96 24.04
C LYS A 239 31.73 11.93 23.79
N GLN A 240 30.58 12.07 24.46
CA GLN A 240 29.40 11.28 24.14
C GLN A 240 28.64 11.92 22.97
N VAL A 241 28.34 11.10 21.97
CA VAL A 241 27.59 11.49 20.77
C VAL A 241 26.31 10.68 20.71
N ARG A 242 25.18 11.37 20.51
CA ARG A 242 23.84 10.78 20.47
C ARG A 242 23.37 10.72 19.03
N LEU A 243 23.38 9.53 18.45
CA LEU A 243 22.93 9.27 17.08
C LEU A 243 21.48 8.80 17.13
N PHE A 244 20.52 9.71 17.28
CA PHE A 244 19.10 9.33 17.40
C PHE A 244 18.16 10.40 16.85
N GLY A 245 17.48 10.07 15.75
CA GLY A 245 16.69 11.03 14.97
C GLY A 245 17.56 12.09 14.27
N GLY A 246 16.91 13.08 13.64
CA GLY A 246 17.59 14.26 13.11
C GLY A 246 18.52 13.99 11.92
N ALA A 247 19.65 14.71 11.86
CA ALA A 247 20.62 14.61 10.77
C ALA A 247 21.30 13.24 10.77
N ARG A 248 21.66 12.73 9.59
CA ARG A 248 22.34 11.41 9.46
C ARG A 248 23.85 11.50 9.59
N VAL A 249 24.40 12.70 9.45
CA VAL A 249 25.81 13.00 9.59
C VAL A 249 25.95 13.94 10.78
N TYR A 250 26.76 13.55 11.76
CA TYR A 250 27.05 14.34 12.95
C TYR A 250 28.48 14.83 12.89
N GLU A 251 28.66 16.14 13.04
CA GLU A 251 29.98 16.75 13.21
C GLU A 251 30.40 16.60 14.68
N VAL A 252 31.60 16.06 14.90
CA VAL A 252 32.16 15.84 16.23
C VAL A 252 33.48 16.62 16.31
N ASP A 253 33.41 17.75 16.98
CA ASP A 253 34.55 18.59 17.36
C ASP A 253 34.77 18.38 18.86
N LEU A 254 35.94 17.85 19.24
CA LEU A 254 36.29 17.59 20.64
C LEU A 254 36.88 18.83 21.31
N ALA A 255 37.38 19.81 20.55
CA ALA A 255 38.00 21.03 21.04
C ALA A 255 36.97 22.12 21.44
N LYS A 256 35.69 21.96 21.09
CA LYS A 256 34.61 22.89 21.45
C LYS A 256 33.67 22.24 22.48
N GLU A 257 33.74 22.75 23.71
CA GLU A 257 32.68 22.67 24.73
C GLU A 257 31.65 23.80 24.56
#